data_AF-A0A1X4IW41-F1
#
_entry.id   AF-A0A1X4IW41-F1
#
_cell.length_a   1.000
_cell.length_b   1.000
_cell.length_c   1.000
_cell.angle_alpha   90.00
_cell.angle_beta   90.00
_cell.angle_gamma   90.00
#
_symmetry.space_group_name_H-M   'P 1'
#
loop_
_entity.id
_entity.type
_entity.pdbx_description
1 polymer ?
#
loop_
_entity_poly.entity_id
_entity_poly.type
_entity_poly.pdbx_seq_one_letter_code
_entity_poly.pdbx_strand_id
1 'polypeptide(L)' 'MVVLEVFVTLLLVIYEYLLTMLKELRTLLGKRHMLSTIMMGTCISVQGTFVKALNNGRIAVQVGQRVFEGVPVGTKAV' A
#
# COMPACT_ATOMS: atom_id res chain seq x y z
N MET A 1 -21.83 -21.18 -36.38
CA MET A 1 -22.40 -20.29 -35.34
C MET A 1 -21.81 -20.58 -33.95
N VAL A 2 -21.86 -21.83 -33.46
CA VAL A 2 -21.34 -22.23 -32.13
C VAL A 2 -19.84 -21.97 -31.91
N VAL A 3 -18.99 -22.22 -32.91
CA VAL A 3 -17.52 -22.00 -32.76
C VAL A 3 -17.18 -20.52 -32.53
N LEU A 4 -17.93 -19.62 -33.19
CA LEU A 4 -17.73 -18.18 -33.05
C LEU A 4 -18.21 -17.68 -31.68
N GLU A 5 -19.34 -18.19 -31.19
CA GLU A 5 -19.86 -17.92 -29.84
C GLU A 5 -18.85 -18.34 -28.76
N VAL A 6 -18.28 -19.53 -28.86
CA VAL A 6 -17.26 -20.03 -27.92
C VAL A 6 -16.01 -19.16 -27.97
N PHE A 7 -15.58 -18.75 -29.17
CA PHE A 7 -14.42 -17.88 -29.33
C PHE A 7 -14.64 -16.49 -28.70
N VAL A 8 -15.79 -15.87 -28.94
CA VAL A 8 -16.16 -14.57 -28.35
C VAL A 8 -16.24 -14.68 -26.83
N THR A 9 -16.85 -15.74 -26.31
CA THR A 9 -16.95 -15.99 -24.87
C THR A 9 -15.55 -16.15 -24.24
N LEU A 10 -14.68 -16.92 -24.88
CA LEU A 10 -13.30 -17.11 -24.45
C LEU A 10 -12.54 -15.77 -24.44
N LEU A 11 -12.70 -14.96 -25.51
CA LEU A 11 -12.06 -13.66 -25.63
C LEU A 11 -12.50 -12.71 -24.51
N LEU A 12 -13.79 -12.67 -24.19
CA LEU A 12 -14.33 -11.86 -23.10
C LEU A 12 -13.79 -12.31 -21.74
N VAL A 13 -13.75 -13.61 -21.47
CA VAL A 13 -13.19 -14.15 -20.22
C VAL A 13 -11.71 -13.81 -20.07
N ILE A 14 -10.92 -13.95 -21.14
CA ILE A 14 -9.51 -13.56 -21.15
C ILE A 14 -9.35 -12.06 -20.88
N TYR A 15 -10.20 -11.23 -21.48
CA TYR A 15 -10.16 -9.78 -21.29
C TYR A 15 -10.49 -9.38 -19.85
N GLU A 16 -11.53 -9.98 -19.24
CA GLU A 16 -11.85 -9.74 -17.83
C GLU A 16 -10.74 -10.20 -16.89
N TYR A 17 -10.13 -11.36 -17.15
CA TYR A 17 -8.97 -11.84 -16.39
C TYR A 17 -7.79 -10.88 -16.51
N LEU A 18 -7.47 -10.44 -17.73
CA LEU A 18 -6.39 -9.48 -17.99
C LEU A 18 -6.64 -8.14 -17.29
N LEU A 19 -7.88 -7.63 -17.34
CA LEU A 19 -8.26 -6.42 -16.62
C LEU A 19 -8.11 -6.56 -15.11
N THR A 20 -8.43 -7.73 -14.56
CA THR A 20 -8.28 -8.02 -13.13
C THR A 20 -6.80 -8.02 -12.74
N MET A 21 -5.95 -8.71 -13.49
CA MET A 21 -4.50 -8.74 -13.29
C MET A 21 -3.88 -7.33 -13.40
N LEU A 22 -4.30 -6.53 -14.37
CA LEU A 22 -3.79 -5.16 -14.56
C LEU A 22 -4.18 -4.22 -13.41
N LYS A 23 -5.37 -4.38 -12.83
CA LYS A 23 -5.79 -3.61 -11.63
C LYS A 23 -4.88 -3.93 -10.45
N GLU A 24 -4.59 -5.20 -10.23
CA GLU A 24 -3.74 -5.66 -9.13
C GLU A 24 -2.29 -5.16 -9.29
N LEU A 25 -1.75 -5.25 -10.51
CA LEU A 25 -0.44 -4.71 -10.85
C LEU A 25 -0.37 -3.18 -10.65
N ARG A 26 -1.43 -2.45 -11.02
CA ARG A 26 -1.51 -0.99 -10.77
C ARG A 26 -1.48 -0.68 -9.27
N THR A 27 -2.17 -1.46 -8.44
CA THR A 27 -2.14 -1.29 -6.99
C THR A 27 -0.74 -1.55 -6.43
N LEU A 28 -0.02 -2.55 -6.95
CA LEU A 28 1.35 -2.84 -6.55
C LEU A 28 2.33 -1.75 -6.97
N LEU A 29 2.22 -1.23 -8.20
CA LEU A 29 3.08 -0.15 -8.70
C LEU A 29 2.79 1.21 -8.06
N GLY A 30 1.53 1.48 -7.67
CA GLY A 30 1.13 2.73 -7.01
C GLY A 30 1.51 2.80 -5.52
N LYS A 31 1.82 1.66 -4.89
CA LYS A 31 2.06 1.59 -3.45
C LYS A 31 3.55 1.60 -3.12
N ARG A 32 4.21 2.75 -3.28
CA ARG A 32 5.53 2.99 -2.65
C ARG A 32 5.32 3.26 -1.17
N HIS A 33 5.36 2.21 -0.37
CA HIS A 33 5.31 2.35 1.09
C HIS A 33 6.58 3.05 1.57
N MET A 34 6.47 4.31 1.97
CA MET A 34 7.54 4.98 2.70
C MET A 34 7.64 4.32 4.08
N LEU A 35 8.68 3.54 4.32
CA LEU A 35 8.94 2.99 5.65
C LEU A 35 9.47 4.09 6.55
N SER A 36 8.81 4.28 7.69
CA SER A 36 9.20 5.24 8.71
C SER A 36 9.25 4.54 10.06
N THR A 37 10.25 4.90 10.86
CA THR A 37 10.40 4.39 12.21
C THR A 37 9.90 5.45 13.18
N ILE A 38 9.02 5.07 14.10
CA ILE A 38 8.57 5.93 15.19
C ILE A 38 9.06 5.42 16.53
N MET A 39 9.24 6.32 17.47
CA MET A 39 9.48 6.03 18.87
C MET A 39 8.16 6.11 19.64
N MET A 40 7.81 5.03 20.34
CA MET A 40 6.59 4.93 21.17
C MET A 40 6.82 5.16 22.66
N GLY A 41 8.07 5.18 23.10
CA GLY A 41 8.45 5.34 24.50
C GLY A 41 9.95 5.55 24.62
N THR A 42 10.50 5.44 25.83
CA THR A 42 11.93 5.72 26.09
C THR A 42 12.89 4.73 25.44
N CYS A 43 12.45 3.50 25.14
CA CYS A 43 13.33 2.44 24.62
C CYS A 43 12.72 1.60 23.49
N ILE A 44 11.55 1.99 22.97
CA ILE A 44 10.81 1.19 21.98
C ILE A 44 10.65 2.00 20.70
N SER A 45 11.20 1.47 19.61
CA SER A 45 11.02 1.95 18.25
C SER A 45 10.24 0.94 17.41
N VAL A 46 9.42 1.43 16.49
CA VAL A 46 8.53 0.63 15.65
C VAL A 46 8.65 1.12 14.22
N GLN A 47 8.98 0.21 13.30
CA GLN A 47 9.04 0.50 11.86
C GLN A 47 7.72 0.12 11.19
N GLY A 48 7.19 1.02 10.35
CA GLY A 48 5.95 0.78 9.61
C GLY A 48 5.81 1.69 8.40
N THR A 49 4.72 1.53 7.67
CA THR A 49 4.38 2.41 6.54
C THR A 49 3.93 3.77 7.03
N PHE A 50 4.53 4.85 6.54
CA PHE A 50 4.05 6.21 6.77
C PHE A 50 2.62 6.39 6.26
N VAL A 51 1.72 6.81 7.16
CA VAL A 51 0.33 7.12 6.84
C VAL A 51 0.14 8.63 6.65
N LYS A 52 0.58 9.42 7.64
CA LYS A 52 0.48 10.88 7.63
C LYS A 52 1.37 11.53 8.70
N ALA A 53 1.68 12.81 8.49
CA ALA A 53 2.23 13.67 9.53
C ALA A 53 1.09 14.26 10.38
N LEU A 54 1.36 14.49 11.66
CA LEU A 54 0.45 15.10 12.62
C LEU A 54 0.94 16.51 12.96
N ASN A 55 0.02 17.40 13.33
CA ASN A 55 0.31 18.82 13.57
C ASN A 55 1.23 19.08 14.78
N ASN A 56 1.48 18.07 15.61
CA ASN A 56 2.32 18.12 16.81
C ASN A 56 3.75 17.61 16.58
N GLY A 57 4.18 17.47 15.31
CA GLY A 57 5.51 16.95 14.96
C GLY A 57 5.66 15.44 15.11
N ARG A 58 4.57 14.71 15.38
CA ARG A 58 4.52 13.25 15.34
C ARG A 58 4.12 12.77 13.95
N ILE A 59 4.35 11.48 13.69
CA ILE A 59 3.85 10.82 12.49
C ILE A 59 3.05 9.58 12.87
N ALA A 60 2.11 9.22 12.02
CA ALA A 60 1.38 7.96 12.12
C ALA A 60 1.98 6.94 11.15
N VAL A 61 2.32 5.76 11.64
CA VAL A 61 2.78 4.62 10.83
C VAL A 61 1.84 3.43 10.99
N GLN A 62 1.64 2.67 9.91
CA GLN A 62 0.86 1.44 9.91
C GLN A 62 1.79 0.23 10.00
N VAL A 63 1.51 -0.64 10.97
CA VAL A 63 2.20 -1.93 11.16
C VAL A 63 1.14 -3.02 11.13
N GLY A 64 1.16 -3.83 10.06
CA GLY A 64 0.09 -4.78 9.79
C GLY A 64 -1.26 -4.08 9.65
N GLN A 65 -2.18 -4.36 10.58
CA GLN A 65 -3.54 -3.81 10.60
C GLN A 65 -3.72 -2.65 11.60
N ARG A 66 -2.68 -2.28 12.36
CA ARG A 66 -2.78 -1.22 13.37
C ARG A 66 -2.01 0.02 12.93
N VAL A 67 -2.57 1.18 13.27
CA VAL A 67 -1.91 2.48 13.08
C VAL A 67 -1.41 2.95 14.43
N PHE A 68 -0.20 3.49 14.41
CA PHE A 68 0.59 3.79 15.57
C PHE A 68 1.18 5.19 15.43
N GLU A 69 1.14 5.96 16.50
CA GLU A 69 1.60 7.35 16.50
C GLU A 69 2.84 7.50 17.39
N GLY A 70 3.83 8.24 16.91
CA GLY A 70 5.04 8.46 17.67
C GLY A 70 5.95 9.51 17.04
N VAL A 71 7.09 9.73 17.70
CA VAL A 71 8.09 10.67 17.20
C VAL A 71 8.94 9.97 16.14
N PRO A 72 9.10 10.53 14.94
CA PRO A 72 9.94 9.92 13.92
C PRO A 72 11.39 9.76 14.39
N VAL A 73 11.97 8.58 14.18
CA VAL A 73 13.39 8.27 14.45
C VAL A 73 14.12 8.36 13.12
N GLY A 74 14.77 9.50 12.88
CA GLY A 74 15.41 9.81 11.59
C GLY A 74 15.37 11.31 11.31
N THR A 75 16.23 11.74 10.41
CA THR A 75 16.71 13.12 10.24
C THR A 75 15.61 14.18 10.37
N LYS A 76 15.83 15.15 11.27
CA LYS A 76 15.17 16.47 11.21
C LYS A 76 15.14 16.91 9.74
N ALA A 77 13.95 17.19 9.21
CA ALA A 77 13.88 18.11 8.10
C ALA A 77 14.42 19.45 8.63
N VAL A 78 15.69 19.74 8.29
CA VAL A 78 16.27 21.09 8.38
C VAL A 78 15.63 21.93 7.29
#